data_AF-A0A7X9GA67-F1
#
_entry.id   AF-A0A7X9GA67-F1
#
_cell.length_a   1.000
_cell.length_b   1.000
_cell.length_c   1.000
_cell.angle_alpha   90.00
_cell.angle_beta   90.00
_cell.angle_gamma   90.00
#
_symmetry.space_group_name_H-M   'P 1'
#
loop_
_entity.id
_entity.type
_entity.pdbx_description
1 polymer ?
#
loop_
_entity_poly.entity_id
_entity_poly.type
_entity_poly.pdbx_seq_one_letter_code
_entity_poly.pdbx_strand_id
1 'polypeptide(L)'
;MMIQFINQYPADEEFSYEKRLHLLRERKLAQTQEKVEKQGELNQDDYGLVVPPDYFQFQITPNHPDGKFYGYSGWTENYTRLLGEHPLYCDPLDAFVGRGFFFLIWLRGFGWHPDYPYAELQKAFDKYNIISGIGRDHHLNPDITMGMQLGWGGILRKLEHYRGTHTAEHYEFYDSEIAVVKAIITFLRRIAGQLAELALIERNPTLKQNLSEMADINLRMADGAPQTMREAIQWMCWFSFFSRLYNRGS
;
A
#
# COMPACT_ATOMS: atom_id res chain seq x y z
N MET A 1 13.04 -2.45 10.02
CA MET A 1 14.06 -2.84 9.02
C MET A 1 13.46 -2.68 7.63
N MET A 2 14.30 -2.42 6.63
CA MET A 2 13.89 -1.93 5.30
C MET A 2 14.73 -2.62 4.21
N ILE A 3 14.12 -2.98 3.08
CA ILE A 3 14.85 -3.37 1.87
C ILE A 3 15.38 -2.08 1.24
N GLN A 4 16.70 -1.96 1.13
CA GLN A 4 17.35 -0.74 0.64
C GLN A 4 18.59 -1.04 -0.20
N PHE A 5 18.93 -0.12 -1.09
CA PHE A 5 19.99 -0.28 -2.09
C PHE A 5 20.97 0.90 -2.09
N ILE A 6 21.36 1.33 -0.90
CA ILE A 6 22.24 2.46 -0.69
C ILE A 6 23.70 2.08 -0.92
N ASN A 7 24.51 3.03 -1.39
CA ASN A 7 25.96 2.92 -1.54
C ASN A 7 26.42 1.83 -2.52
N GLN A 8 25.55 1.36 -3.42
CA GLN A 8 25.87 0.36 -4.44
C GLN A 8 26.78 0.90 -5.57
N TYR A 9 26.85 2.22 -5.71
CA TYR A 9 27.54 2.91 -6.79
C TYR A 9 28.63 3.84 -6.22
N PRO A 10 29.77 4.05 -6.91
CA PRO A 10 30.77 5.04 -6.53
C PRO A 10 30.21 6.47 -6.44
N ALA A 11 30.89 7.30 -5.65
CA ALA A 11 30.47 8.68 -5.42
C ALA A 11 30.57 9.58 -6.66
N ASP A 12 31.48 9.24 -7.57
CA ASP A 12 31.74 9.92 -8.83
C ASP A 12 30.95 9.32 -10.01
N GLU A 13 30.13 8.30 -9.77
CA GLU A 13 29.32 7.70 -10.82
C GLU A 13 28.17 8.64 -11.26
N GLU A 14 28.13 8.96 -12.56
CA GLU A 14 27.07 9.76 -13.15
C GLU A 14 25.92 8.89 -13.67
N PHE A 15 24.69 9.44 -13.61
CA PHE A 15 23.46 8.76 -14.04
C PHE A 15 22.76 9.53 -15.15
N SER A 16 22.97 9.10 -16.40
CA SER A 16 22.09 9.51 -17.51
C SER A 16 20.71 8.84 -17.37
N TYR A 17 19.71 9.39 -18.07
CA TYR A 17 18.38 8.79 -18.13
C TYR A 17 18.43 7.33 -18.62
N GLU A 18 19.18 7.08 -19.69
CA GLU A 18 19.31 5.74 -20.29
C GLU A 18 19.97 4.74 -19.32
N LYS A 19 21.04 5.17 -18.65
CA LYS A 19 21.72 4.35 -17.65
C LYS A 19 20.80 4.02 -16.48
N ARG A 20 20.10 5.01 -15.94
CA ARG A 20 19.15 4.81 -14.84
C ARG A 20 18.02 3.86 -15.24
N LEU A 21 17.48 3.99 -16.45
CA LEU A 21 16.46 3.10 -16.99
C LEU A 21 16.97 1.66 -17.14
N HIS A 22 18.20 1.48 -17.62
CA HIS A 22 18.82 0.16 -17.73
C HIS A 22 18.94 -0.51 -16.36
N LEU A 23 19.48 0.20 -15.36
CA LEU A 23 19.65 -0.33 -14.00
C LEU A 23 18.30 -0.68 -13.35
N LEU A 24 17.26 0.15 -13.55
CA LEU A 24 15.91 -0.16 -13.08
C LEU A 24 15.32 -1.41 -13.76
N ARG A 25 15.59 -1.60 -15.05
CA ARG A 25 15.18 -2.81 -15.77
C ARG A 25 15.88 -4.05 -15.21
N GLU A 26 17.19 -3.99 -14.98
CA GLU A 26 17.94 -5.07 -14.35
C GLU A 26 17.40 -5.38 -12.96
N ARG A 27 17.07 -4.36 -12.17
CA ARG A 27 16.45 -4.51 -10.85
C ARG A 27 15.11 -5.25 -10.93
N LYS A 28 14.25 -4.86 -11.87
CA LYS A 28 12.95 -5.51 -12.08
C LYS A 28 13.12 -6.96 -12.53
N LEU A 29 14.06 -7.25 -13.42
CA LEU A 29 14.35 -8.62 -13.85
C LEU A 29 14.81 -9.49 -12.67
N ALA A 30 15.72 -8.99 -11.83
CA ALA A 30 16.16 -9.70 -10.63
C ALA A 30 15.01 -9.96 -9.64
N GLN A 31 14.14 -8.97 -9.42
CA GLN A 31 12.97 -9.12 -8.56
C GLN A 31 11.96 -10.13 -9.12
N THR A 32 11.75 -10.14 -10.44
CA THR A 32 10.88 -11.14 -11.08
C THR A 32 11.47 -12.54 -10.93
N GLN A 33 12.79 -12.70 -11.13
CA GLN A 33 13.47 -13.98 -10.94
C GLN A 33 13.35 -14.47 -9.48
N GLU A 34 13.61 -13.61 -8.48
CA GLU A 34 13.47 -13.97 -7.06
C GLU A 34 12.05 -14.43 -6.72
N LYS A 35 11.03 -13.75 -7.28
CA LYS A 35 9.64 -14.16 -7.10
C LYS A 35 9.35 -15.51 -7.71
N VAL A 36 9.79 -15.77 -8.94
CA VAL A 36 9.60 -17.07 -9.59
C VAL A 36 10.24 -18.19 -8.77
N GLU A 37 11.45 -17.96 -8.23
CA GLU A 37 12.15 -18.93 -7.39
C GLU A 37 11.43 -19.22 -6.07
N LYS A 38 10.90 -18.19 -5.40
CA LYS A 38 10.27 -18.33 -4.07
C LYS A 38 8.78 -18.66 -4.11
N GLN A 39 8.06 -18.23 -5.14
CA GLN A 39 6.60 -18.25 -5.20
C GLN A 39 6.06 -18.99 -6.44
N GLY A 40 6.92 -19.37 -7.38
CA GLY A 40 6.53 -19.95 -8.67
C GLY A 40 6.09 -18.91 -9.69
N GLU A 41 5.66 -19.37 -10.86
CA GLU A 41 5.10 -18.49 -11.89
C GLU A 41 3.75 -17.92 -11.43
N LEU A 42 3.64 -16.59 -11.39
CA LEU A 42 2.43 -15.88 -11.00
C LEU A 42 1.87 -15.11 -12.20
N ASN A 43 0.62 -15.37 -12.58
CA ASN A 43 -0.10 -14.59 -13.61
C ASN A 43 -0.63 -13.25 -13.03
N GLN A 44 0.24 -12.53 -12.32
CA GLN A 44 -0.08 -11.37 -11.47
C GLN A 44 1.14 -10.43 -11.29
N ASP A 45 2.12 -10.47 -12.20
CA ASP A 45 3.36 -9.70 -12.08
C ASP A 45 3.17 -8.17 -12.25
N ASP A 46 2.04 -7.78 -12.84
CA ASP A 46 1.61 -6.39 -13.06
C ASP A 46 1.29 -5.62 -11.77
N TYR A 47 1.13 -6.31 -10.64
CA TYR A 47 0.90 -5.65 -9.36
C TYR A 47 2.14 -5.00 -8.75
N GLY A 48 3.32 -5.20 -9.33
CA GLY A 48 4.56 -4.55 -8.87
C GLY A 48 5.06 -5.05 -7.52
N LEU A 49 4.60 -6.24 -7.09
CA LEU A 49 5.02 -6.86 -5.84
C LEU A 49 6.51 -7.22 -5.88
N VAL A 50 7.15 -7.15 -4.72
CA VAL A 50 8.49 -7.70 -4.47
C VAL A 50 8.39 -8.75 -3.36
N VAL A 51 9.36 -9.66 -3.27
CA VAL A 51 9.34 -10.70 -2.22
C VAL A 51 9.45 -10.02 -0.84
N PRO A 52 8.60 -10.37 0.15
CA PRO A 52 8.77 -9.89 1.52
C PRO A 52 10.11 -10.39 2.11
N PRO A 53 10.77 -9.62 2.98
CA PRO A 53 11.93 -10.11 3.72
C PRO A 53 11.60 -11.37 4.53
N ASP A 54 12.53 -12.31 4.63
CA ASP A 54 12.31 -13.59 5.32
C ASP A 54 11.94 -13.44 6.80
N TYR A 55 12.37 -12.34 7.45
CA TYR A 55 12.02 -12.03 8.84
C TYR A 55 10.58 -11.54 9.03
N PHE A 56 9.90 -11.14 7.95
CA PHE A 56 8.57 -10.56 8.03
C PHE A 56 7.50 -11.58 7.68
N GLN A 57 6.77 -12.01 8.71
CA GLN A 57 5.61 -12.90 8.59
C GLN A 57 4.44 -12.28 9.33
N PHE A 58 3.55 -11.61 8.61
CA PHE A 58 2.37 -11.01 9.21
C PHE A 58 1.31 -12.08 9.50
N GLN A 59 0.83 -12.13 10.75
CA GLN A 59 -0.27 -13.00 11.15
C GLN A 59 -1.52 -12.16 11.33
N ILE A 60 -2.66 -12.65 10.83
CA ILE A 60 -3.94 -11.98 11.03
C ILE A 60 -4.49 -12.25 12.43
N THR A 61 -5.31 -11.33 12.94
CA THR A 61 -6.15 -11.55 14.12
C THR A 61 -7.58 -11.80 13.66
N PRO A 62 -8.05 -13.05 13.72
CA PRO A 62 -9.43 -13.36 13.39
C PRO A 62 -10.40 -12.84 14.45
N ASN A 63 -11.61 -12.52 14.04
CA ASN A 63 -12.73 -12.21 14.94
C ASN A 63 -13.91 -13.18 14.77
N HIS A 64 -13.73 -14.26 14.00
CA HIS A 64 -14.75 -15.25 13.72
C HIS A 64 -14.17 -16.69 13.84
N PRO A 65 -14.97 -17.69 14.28
CA PRO A 65 -14.52 -19.08 14.48
C PRO A 65 -13.90 -19.80 13.27
N ASP A 66 -14.15 -19.32 12.05
CA ASP A 66 -13.56 -19.86 10.82
C ASP A 66 -12.09 -19.42 10.62
N GLY A 67 -11.53 -18.66 11.57
CA GLY A 67 -10.16 -18.17 11.50
C GLY A 67 -9.98 -16.94 10.62
N LYS A 68 -11.07 -16.26 10.23
CA LYS A 68 -11.03 -15.01 9.44
C LYS A 68 -11.49 -13.80 10.26
N PHE A 69 -11.36 -12.63 9.64
CA PHE A 69 -11.92 -11.40 10.17
C PHE A 69 -12.94 -10.78 9.23
N TYR A 70 -13.93 -10.10 9.81
CA TYR A 70 -15.05 -9.45 9.11
C TYR A 70 -15.42 -8.11 9.75
N GLY A 71 -16.20 -7.31 9.02
CA GLY A 71 -16.71 -6.03 9.49
C GLY A 71 -15.64 -4.94 9.60
N TYR A 72 -16.08 -3.73 9.94
CA TYR A 72 -15.20 -2.57 10.07
C TYR A 72 -14.09 -2.80 11.10
N SER A 73 -14.44 -3.30 12.29
CA SER A 73 -13.49 -3.61 13.35
C SER A 73 -12.39 -4.60 12.93
N GLY A 74 -12.76 -5.73 12.31
CA GLY A 74 -11.82 -6.76 11.88
C GLY A 74 -10.84 -6.27 10.81
N TRP A 75 -11.33 -5.52 9.82
CA TRP A 75 -10.50 -4.92 8.78
C TRP A 75 -9.59 -3.83 9.34
N THR A 76 -10.11 -2.97 10.22
CA THR A 76 -9.36 -1.87 10.83
C THR A 76 -8.19 -2.41 11.62
N GLU A 77 -8.44 -3.30 12.59
CA GLU A 77 -7.41 -3.89 13.46
C GLU A 77 -6.25 -4.48 12.66
N ASN A 78 -6.57 -5.36 11.70
CA ASN A 78 -5.57 -6.04 10.91
C ASN A 78 -4.81 -5.09 9.99
N TYR A 79 -5.50 -4.15 9.35
CA TYR A 79 -4.88 -3.25 8.38
C TYR A 79 -4.02 -2.18 9.05
N THR A 80 -4.49 -1.57 10.14
CA THR A 80 -3.68 -0.58 10.88
C THR A 80 -2.44 -1.23 11.48
N ARG A 81 -2.55 -2.46 12.00
CA ARG A 81 -1.38 -3.21 12.48
C ARG A 81 -0.43 -3.55 11.35
N LEU A 82 -0.97 -4.03 10.21
CA LEU A 82 -0.16 -4.31 9.03
C LEU A 82 0.62 -3.06 8.60
N LEU A 83 0.01 -1.89 8.48
CA LEU A 83 0.73 -0.66 8.17
C LEU A 83 1.81 -0.35 9.22
N GLY A 84 1.51 -0.54 10.51
CA GLY A 84 2.46 -0.38 11.61
C GLY A 84 3.68 -1.32 11.53
N GLU A 85 3.54 -2.51 10.96
CA GLU A 85 4.59 -3.54 10.92
C GLU A 85 5.24 -3.72 9.53
N HIS A 86 4.55 -3.30 8.46
CA HIS A 86 4.93 -3.56 7.08
C HIS A 86 6.35 -3.02 6.80
N PRO A 87 7.29 -3.89 6.35
CA PRO A 87 8.63 -3.46 6.01
C PRO A 87 8.62 -2.40 4.92
N LEU A 88 9.63 -1.55 4.92
CA LEU A 88 9.76 -0.52 3.89
C LEU A 88 10.66 -1.01 2.76
N TYR A 89 10.51 -0.41 1.59
CA TYR A 89 11.34 -0.65 0.41
C TYR A 89 11.79 0.70 -0.16
N CYS A 90 13.07 0.84 -0.48
CA CYS A 90 13.59 1.98 -1.24
C CYS A 90 14.70 1.54 -2.18
N ASP A 91 14.54 1.92 -3.44
CA ASP A 91 15.63 1.98 -4.40
C ASP A 91 15.96 3.45 -4.69
N PRO A 92 17.19 3.94 -4.45
CA PRO A 92 17.57 5.31 -4.80
C PRO A 92 17.47 5.61 -6.30
N LEU A 93 17.42 4.57 -7.15
CA LEU A 93 17.15 4.72 -8.57
C LEU A 93 15.66 4.94 -8.88
N ASP A 94 14.73 4.58 -8.00
CA ASP A 94 13.31 4.84 -8.23
C ASP A 94 13.02 6.36 -8.13
N ALA A 95 12.09 6.86 -8.95
CA ALA A 95 11.62 8.25 -8.83
C ALA A 95 10.61 8.44 -7.70
N PHE A 96 9.99 7.33 -7.26
CA PHE A 96 8.89 7.24 -6.32
C PHE A 96 9.03 5.99 -5.44
N VAL A 97 8.50 6.05 -4.23
CA VAL A 97 8.37 4.90 -3.31
C VAL A 97 6.95 4.34 -3.32
N GLY A 98 6.73 3.16 -2.73
CA GLY A 98 5.41 2.52 -2.63
C GLY A 98 5.32 1.11 -3.21
N ARG A 99 6.39 0.33 -3.11
CA ARG A 99 6.34 -1.11 -3.47
C ARG A 99 5.79 -1.93 -2.31
N GLY A 100 4.88 -2.85 -2.62
CA GLY A 100 4.27 -3.77 -1.67
C GLY A 100 4.74 -5.21 -1.84
N PHE A 101 4.37 -6.06 -0.89
CA PHE A 101 4.81 -7.46 -0.85
C PHE A 101 3.70 -8.47 -1.09
N PHE A 102 2.51 -8.21 -0.54
CA PHE A 102 1.34 -9.08 -0.63
C PHE A 102 0.07 -8.25 -0.38
N PHE A 103 -1.09 -8.92 -0.44
CA PHE A 103 -2.38 -8.31 -0.10
C PHE A 103 -2.95 -8.95 1.17
N LEU A 104 -3.50 -8.15 2.08
CA LEU A 104 -4.09 -8.62 3.33
C LEU A 104 -5.24 -9.61 3.08
N ILE A 105 -5.99 -9.43 1.99
CA ILE A 105 -7.04 -10.37 1.57
C ILE A 105 -6.53 -11.80 1.34
N TRP A 106 -5.27 -11.98 0.92
CA TRP A 106 -4.69 -13.33 0.76
C TRP A 106 -4.46 -14.01 2.10
N LEU A 107 -4.04 -13.25 3.12
CA LEU A 107 -3.84 -13.77 4.47
C LEU A 107 -5.17 -14.08 5.16
N ARG A 108 -6.19 -13.25 4.92
CA ARG A 108 -7.57 -13.51 5.35
C ARG A 108 -8.19 -14.72 4.64
N GLY A 109 -7.82 -14.93 3.38
CA GLY A 109 -8.49 -15.83 2.46
C GLY A 109 -9.80 -15.26 1.92
N PHE A 110 -10.13 -15.63 0.67
CA PHE A 110 -11.39 -15.24 0.04
C PHE A 110 -12.59 -15.88 0.74
N GLY A 111 -13.75 -15.23 0.64
CA GLY A 111 -14.98 -15.74 1.22
C GLY A 111 -15.88 -14.64 1.77
N TRP A 112 -17.15 -15.00 1.91
CA TRP A 112 -18.19 -14.18 2.51
C TRP A 112 -18.37 -14.52 3.98
N HIS A 113 -18.95 -13.59 4.73
CA HIS A 113 -19.26 -13.81 6.13
C HIS A 113 -20.28 -14.94 6.28
N PRO A 114 -19.96 -16.03 7.01
CA PRO A 114 -20.79 -17.24 7.04
C PRO A 114 -22.14 -17.03 7.72
N ASP A 115 -22.23 -16.10 8.68
CA ASP A 115 -23.51 -15.72 9.32
C ASP A 115 -24.52 -15.04 8.39
N TYR A 116 -24.11 -14.64 7.18
CA TYR A 116 -24.97 -14.02 6.17
C TYR A 116 -24.99 -14.88 4.89
N PRO A 117 -25.51 -16.11 4.94
CA PRO A 117 -25.46 -17.03 3.80
C PRO A 117 -26.32 -16.52 2.64
N TYR A 118 -25.87 -16.81 1.42
CA TYR A 118 -26.57 -16.43 0.17
C TYR A 118 -26.88 -17.65 -0.71
N ALA A 119 -27.06 -18.84 -0.12
CA ALA A 119 -27.26 -20.10 -0.83
C ALA A 119 -28.41 -20.05 -1.86
N GLU A 120 -29.46 -19.28 -1.58
CA GLU A 120 -30.58 -19.08 -2.52
C GLU A 120 -30.15 -18.34 -3.80
N LEU A 121 -29.20 -17.41 -3.72
CA LEU A 121 -28.65 -16.72 -4.88
C LEU A 121 -27.75 -17.63 -5.73
N GLN A 122 -27.09 -18.62 -5.11
CA GLN A 122 -26.22 -19.55 -5.82
C GLN A 122 -26.97 -20.31 -6.92
N LYS A 123 -28.24 -20.67 -6.68
CA LYS A 123 -29.12 -21.30 -7.69
C LYS A 123 -29.25 -20.44 -8.95
N ALA A 124 -29.36 -19.11 -8.79
CA ALA A 124 -29.41 -18.19 -9.91
C ALA A 124 -28.03 -18.03 -10.56
N PHE A 125 -26.96 -17.95 -9.76
CA PHE A 125 -25.61 -17.83 -10.29
C PHE A 125 -25.25 -19.01 -11.19
N ASP A 126 -25.57 -20.23 -10.77
CA ASP A 126 -25.30 -21.45 -11.55
C ASP A 126 -26.16 -21.48 -12.83
N LYS A 127 -27.46 -21.18 -12.71
CA LYS A 127 -28.39 -21.18 -13.85
C LYS A 127 -27.99 -20.21 -14.96
N TYR A 128 -27.47 -19.04 -14.58
CA TYR A 128 -27.15 -17.96 -15.52
C TYR A 128 -25.64 -17.77 -15.74
N ASN A 129 -24.80 -18.67 -15.22
CA ASN A 129 -23.35 -18.59 -15.29
C ASN A 129 -22.78 -17.24 -14.81
N ILE A 130 -23.28 -16.75 -13.68
CA ILE A 130 -22.90 -15.46 -13.11
C ILE A 130 -21.67 -15.64 -12.22
N ILE A 131 -20.62 -14.86 -12.49
CA ILE A 131 -19.48 -14.72 -11.59
C ILE A 131 -19.87 -13.71 -10.50
N SER A 132 -20.14 -14.21 -9.29
CA SER A 132 -20.53 -13.38 -8.16
C SER A 132 -19.34 -12.60 -7.58
N GLY A 133 -19.58 -11.32 -7.27
CA GLY A 133 -18.66 -10.48 -6.50
C GLY A 133 -18.74 -10.69 -4.98
N ILE A 134 -19.72 -11.47 -4.50
CA ILE A 134 -19.89 -11.72 -3.06
C ILE A 134 -18.66 -12.48 -2.54
N GLY A 135 -17.97 -11.91 -1.55
CA GLY A 135 -16.76 -12.48 -0.95
C GLY A 135 -15.51 -12.41 -1.82
N ARG A 136 -15.53 -11.60 -2.88
CA ARG A 136 -14.39 -11.30 -3.76
C ARG A 136 -13.72 -9.98 -3.39
N ASP A 137 -12.61 -9.71 -4.06
CA ASP A 137 -11.82 -8.47 -3.95
C ASP A 137 -12.49 -7.26 -4.60
N HIS A 138 -11.93 -6.08 -4.37
CA HIS A 138 -12.50 -4.83 -4.86
C HIS A 138 -12.16 -4.57 -6.34
N HIS A 139 -13.19 -4.28 -7.12
CA HIS A 139 -13.07 -3.72 -8.48
C HIS A 139 -13.77 -2.35 -8.53
N LEU A 140 -13.20 -1.37 -7.82
CA LEU A 140 -13.71 0.00 -7.73
C LEU A 140 -12.60 0.98 -8.06
N ASN A 141 -12.91 2.00 -8.87
CA ASN A 141 -12.05 3.16 -9.05
C ASN A 141 -12.43 4.24 -8.02
N PRO A 142 -11.53 4.67 -7.13
CA PRO A 142 -11.82 5.73 -6.16
C PRO A 142 -12.04 7.09 -6.82
N ASP A 143 -12.53 8.05 -6.03
CA ASP A 143 -12.46 9.46 -6.39
C ASP A 143 -11.04 10.01 -6.21
N ILE A 144 -10.22 9.86 -7.25
CA ILE A 144 -8.84 10.40 -7.30
C ILE A 144 -8.85 11.92 -7.21
N THR A 145 -9.89 12.60 -7.71
CA THR A 145 -9.98 14.06 -7.65
C THR A 145 -10.07 14.53 -6.20
N MET A 146 -10.92 13.89 -5.39
CA MET A 146 -11.01 14.16 -3.96
C MET A 146 -9.66 13.87 -3.27
N GLY A 147 -9.02 12.75 -3.62
CA GLY A 147 -7.71 12.38 -3.09
C GLY A 147 -6.63 13.45 -3.33
N MET A 148 -6.55 13.96 -4.57
CA MET A 148 -5.61 15.00 -4.95
C MET A 148 -5.91 16.35 -4.30
N GLN A 149 -7.18 16.71 -4.15
CA GLN A 149 -7.58 18.00 -3.57
C GLN A 149 -7.41 18.04 -2.05
N LEU A 150 -7.71 16.94 -1.36
CA LEU A 150 -7.71 16.88 0.09
C LEU A 150 -6.38 16.37 0.66
N GLY A 151 -5.71 15.44 -0.03
CA GLY A 151 -4.66 14.63 0.55
C GLY A 151 -5.17 13.82 1.76
N TRP A 152 -4.26 13.11 2.44
CA TRP A 152 -4.64 12.27 3.58
C TRP A 152 -5.09 13.10 4.79
N GLY A 153 -4.46 14.25 5.05
CA GLY A 153 -4.86 15.12 6.15
C GLY A 153 -6.21 15.82 5.91
N GLY A 154 -6.53 16.19 4.67
CA GLY A 154 -7.86 16.72 4.35
C GLY A 154 -8.96 15.65 4.45
N ILE A 155 -8.67 14.42 4.01
CA ILE A 155 -9.56 13.27 4.21
C ILE A 155 -9.80 13.03 5.71
N LEU A 156 -8.74 13.05 6.53
CA LEU A 156 -8.86 12.89 7.98
C LEU A 156 -9.77 13.96 8.60
N ARG A 157 -9.53 15.24 8.28
CA ARG A 157 -10.37 16.34 8.79
C ARG A 157 -11.83 16.20 8.37
N LYS A 158 -12.08 15.75 7.13
CA LYS A 158 -13.44 15.49 6.62
C LYS A 158 -14.11 14.38 7.42
N LEU A 159 -13.42 13.28 7.69
CA LEU A 159 -13.93 12.18 8.51
C LEU A 159 -14.22 12.63 9.94
N GLU A 160 -13.28 13.33 10.59
CA GLU A 160 -13.44 13.82 11.97
C GLU A 160 -14.60 14.82 12.10
N HIS A 161 -14.77 15.70 11.10
CA HIS A 161 -15.92 16.61 11.04
C HIS A 161 -17.24 15.85 11.01
N TYR A 162 -17.43 14.95 10.06
CA TYR A 162 -18.70 14.21 9.94
C TYR A 162 -18.92 13.23 11.08
N ARG A 163 -17.86 12.66 11.66
CA ARG A 163 -17.97 11.88 12.90
C ARG A 163 -18.57 12.69 14.05
N GLY A 164 -18.25 13.98 14.15
CA GLY A 164 -18.81 14.88 15.15
C GLY A 164 -20.28 15.26 14.92
N THR A 165 -20.81 15.09 13.71
CA THR A 165 -22.19 15.46 13.36
C THR A 165 -23.16 14.27 13.31
N HIS A 166 -22.66 13.03 13.42
CA HIS A 166 -23.47 11.82 13.35
C HIS A 166 -23.68 11.18 14.73
N THR A 167 -24.64 10.26 14.79
CA THR A 167 -24.99 9.52 16.00
C THR A 167 -24.18 8.23 16.15
N ALA A 168 -24.33 7.57 17.30
CA ALA A 168 -23.64 6.33 17.65
C ALA A 168 -23.78 5.21 16.61
N GLU A 169 -24.86 5.20 15.83
CA GLU A 169 -25.09 4.25 14.74
C GLU A 169 -23.97 4.26 13.69
N HIS A 170 -23.30 5.41 13.50
CA HIS A 170 -22.27 5.57 12.47
C HIS A 170 -20.84 5.53 13.05
N TYR A 171 -20.70 5.40 14.37
CA TYR A 171 -19.40 5.55 15.01
C TYR A 171 -18.42 4.48 14.57
N GLU A 172 -18.86 3.22 14.42
CA GLU A 172 -17.97 2.15 13.95
C GLU A 172 -17.34 2.48 12.60
N PHE A 173 -18.14 2.90 11.62
CA PHE A 173 -17.66 3.31 10.30
C PHE A 173 -16.61 4.42 10.41
N TYR A 174 -16.97 5.55 11.01
CA TYR A 174 -16.10 6.71 11.06
C TYR A 174 -14.83 6.48 11.89
N ASP A 175 -14.95 5.81 13.04
CA ASP A 175 -13.81 5.53 13.91
C ASP A 175 -12.82 4.58 13.21
N SER A 176 -13.33 3.60 12.46
CA SER A 176 -12.54 2.73 11.59
C SER A 176 -11.83 3.48 10.48
N GLU A 177 -12.54 4.31 9.70
CA GLU A 177 -11.94 5.10 8.62
C GLU A 177 -10.89 6.08 9.16
N ILE A 178 -11.17 6.75 10.30
CA ILE A 178 -10.23 7.65 10.97
C ILE A 178 -8.97 6.90 11.40
N ALA A 179 -9.11 5.70 11.98
CA ALA A 179 -7.98 4.88 12.40
C ALA A 179 -7.11 4.46 11.20
N VAL A 180 -7.73 4.03 10.10
CA VAL A 180 -7.02 3.67 8.87
C VAL A 180 -6.26 4.86 8.29
N VAL A 181 -6.91 6.02 8.17
CA VAL A 181 -6.24 7.22 7.65
C VAL A 181 -5.09 7.64 8.56
N LYS A 182 -5.27 7.63 9.89
CA LYS A 182 -4.16 7.92 10.84
C LYS A 182 -2.99 6.94 10.69
N ALA A 183 -3.26 5.66 10.45
CA ALA A 183 -2.22 4.67 10.18
C ALA A 183 -1.48 4.94 8.86
N ILE A 184 -2.19 5.36 7.81
CA ILE A 184 -1.58 5.79 6.53
C ILE A 184 -0.67 7.00 6.74
N ILE A 185 -1.14 8.04 7.42
CA ILE A 185 -0.34 9.24 7.73
C ILE A 185 0.93 8.85 8.50
N THR A 186 0.80 7.96 9.48
CA THR A 186 1.92 7.45 10.28
C THR A 186 2.90 6.66 9.41
N PHE A 187 2.41 5.81 8.50
CA PHE A 187 3.22 5.08 7.55
C PHE A 187 4.04 6.03 6.66
N LEU A 188 3.40 7.08 6.13
CA LEU A 188 4.04 8.08 5.26
C LEU A 188 5.13 8.86 6.00
N ARG A 189 4.90 9.24 7.26
CA ARG A 189 5.94 9.86 8.10
C ARG A 189 7.11 8.91 8.37
N ARG A 190 6.82 7.62 8.58
CA ARG A 190 7.87 6.61 8.78
C ARG A 190 8.76 6.45 7.55
N ILE A 191 8.18 6.28 6.35
CA ILE A 191 8.99 6.18 5.12
C ILE A 191 9.75 7.47 4.84
N ALA A 192 9.15 8.65 5.08
CA ALA A 192 9.85 9.92 4.93
C ALA A 192 11.09 10.01 5.83
N GLY A 193 10.95 9.63 7.12
CA GLY A 193 12.07 9.58 8.06
C GLY A 193 13.17 8.62 7.63
N GLN A 194 12.80 7.41 7.19
CA GLN A 194 13.76 6.44 6.68
C GLN A 194 14.48 6.93 5.42
N LEU A 195 13.77 7.54 4.46
CA LEU A 195 14.40 8.13 3.28
C LEU A 195 15.40 9.23 3.63
N ALA A 196 15.08 10.08 4.62
CA ALA A 196 15.99 11.11 5.10
C ALA A 196 17.25 10.49 5.74
N GLU A 197 17.11 9.43 6.55
CA GLU A 197 18.25 8.68 7.10
C GLU A 197 19.12 8.07 6.00
N LEU A 198 18.50 7.45 4.99
CA LEU A 198 19.20 6.88 3.85
C LEU A 198 19.95 7.96 3.04
N ALA A 199 19.37 9.14 2.87
CA ALA A 199 20.03 10.26 2.19
C ALA A 199 21.29 10.76 2.93
N LEU A 200 21.37 10.61 4.26
CA LEU A 200 22.56 11.00 5.02
C LEU A 200 23.76 10.07 4.76
N ILE A 201 23.49 8.80 4.47
CA ILE A 201 24.53 7.78 4.30
C ILE A 201 24.85 7.45 2.84
N GLU A 202 24.01 7.84 1.89
CA GLU A 202 24.28 7.69 0.45
C GLU A 202 25.45 8.58 0.01
N ARG A 203 26.46 7.96 -0.60
CA ARG A 203 27.69 8.62 -1.03
C ARG A 203 27.54 9.27 -2.39
N ASN A 204 26.72 8.72 -3.29
CA ASN A 204 26.52 9.31 -4.59
C ASN A 204 25.60 10.55 -4.49
N PRO A 205 26.05 11.75 -4.92
CA PRO A 205 25.32 12.99 -4.73
C PRO A 205 23.98 13.02 -5.47
N THR A 206 23.89 12.40 -6.66
CA THR A 206 22.64 12.35 -7.45
C THR A 206 21.59 11.50 -6.74
N LEU A 207 21.99 10.31 -6.25
CA LEU A 207 21.08 9.41 -5.54
C LEU A 207 20.67 9.98 -4.18
N LYS A 208 21.61 10.59 -3.47
CA LYS A 208 21.36 11.33 -2.23
C LYS A 208 20.34 12.44 -2.40
N GLN A 209 20.46 13.23 -3.47
CA GLN A 209 19.49 14.27 -3.79
C GLN A 209 18.10 13.65 -4.02
N ASN A 210 18.02 12.60 -4.83
CA ASN A 210 16.74 11.93 -5.09
C ASN A 210 16.08 11.38 -3.80
N LEU A 211 16.86 10.78 -2.90
CA LEU A 211 16.38 10.31 -1.59
C LEU A 211 15.85 11.46 -0.72
N SER A 212 16.59 12.57 -0.69
CA SER A 212 16.19 13.78 0.07
C SER A 212 14.87 14.35 -0.47
N GLU A 213 14.75 14.45 -1.79
CA GLU A 213 13.52 14.92 -2.45
C GLU A 213 12.34 13.98 -2.19
N MET A 214 12.55 12.65 -2.27
CA MET A 214 11.51 11.68 -1.91
C MET A 214 11.13 11.80 -0.44
N ALA A 215 12.08 11.97 0.48
CA ALA A 215 11.80 12.16 1.91
C ALA A 215 10.90 13.38 2.15
N ASP A 216 11.28 14.53 1.58
CA ASP A 216 10.54 15.80 1.69
C ASP A 216 9.12 15.70 1.12
N ILE A 217 8.98 15.10 -0.06
CA ILE A 217 7.69 14.86 -0.70
C ILE A 217 6.79 14.01 0.20
N ASN A 218 7.30 12.88 0.71
CA ASN A 218 6.55 11.96 1.56
C ASN A 218 6.16 12.59 2.90
N LEU A 219 7.04 13.43 3.47
CA LEU A 219 6.75 14.15 4.70
C LEU A 219 5.60 15.13 4.49
N ARG A 220 5.64 15.95 3.43
CA ARG A 220 4.57 16.91 3.11
C ARG A 220 3.25 16.22 2.81
N MET A 221 3.26 15.13 2.04
CA MET A 221 2.03 14.41 1.68
C MET A 221 1.43 13.59 2.81
N ALA A 222 2.15 13.40 3.92
CA ALA A 222 1.60 12.69 5.06
C ALA A 222 0.31 13.36 5.56
N ASP A 223 0.24 14.70 5.57
CA ASP A 223 -0.97 15.44 5.96
C ASP A 223 -1.37 16.57 4.99
N GLY A 224 -0.52 16.89 4.01
CA GLY A 224 -0.81 17.83 2.93
C GLY A 224 -1.43 17.18 1.69
N ALA A 225 -2.00 18.03 0.84
CA ALA A 225 -2.40 17.68 -0.52
C ALA A 225 -1.20 17.83 -1.48
N PRO A 226 -1.09 17.02 -2.54
CA PRO A 226 -0.05 17.19 -3.55
C PRO A 226 -0.17 18.56 -4.26
N GLN A 227 0.95 19.26 -4.41
CA GLN A 227 1.04 20.61 -4.99
C GLN A 227 1.81 20.64 -6.32
N THR A 228 2.55 19.58 -6.63
CA THR A 228 3.32 19.45 -7.87
C THR A 228 2.96 18.17 -8.63
N MET A 229 3.33 18.07 -9.91
CA MET A 229 3.13 16.84 -10.69
C MET A 229 3.82 15.63 -10.05
N ARG A 230 5.02 15.82 -9.49
CA ARG A 230 5.76 14.73 -8.82
C ARG A 230 5.05 14.26 -7.55
N GLU A 231 4.52 15.19 -6.76
CA GLU A 231 3.71 14.85 -5.58
C GLU A 231 2.41 14.16 -5.97
N ALA A 232 1.74 14.60 -7.03
CA ALA A 232 0.53 13.94 -7.52
C ALA A 232 0.80 12.49 -7.94
N ILE A 233 1.88 12.23 -8.69
CA ILE A 233 2.26 10.85 -9.07
C ILE A 233 2.63 10.03 -7.84
N GLN A 234 3.42 10.58 -6.91
CA GLN A 234 3.76 9.88 -5.67
C GLN A 234 2.52 9.56 -4.82
N TRP A 235 1.54 10.46 -4.76
CA TRP A 235 0.27 10.22 -4.08
C TRP A 235 -0.49 9.06 -4.74
N MET A 236 -0.52 8.99 -6.08
CA MET A 236 -1.12 7.86 -6.81
C MET A 236 -0.39 6.54 -6.54
N CYS A 237 0.95 6.55 -6.50
CA CYS A 237 1.75 5.38 -6.11
C CYS A 237 1.33 4.88 -4.73
N TRP A 238 1.15 5.79 -3.77
CA TRP A 238 0.68 5.44 -2.44
C TRP A 238 -0.74 4.94 -2.38
N PHE A 239 -1.67 5.61 -3.07
CA PHE A 239 -3.04 5.14 -3.15
C PHE A 239 -3.09 3.70 -3.72
N SER A 240 -2.40 3.46 -4.83
CA SER A 240 -2.32 2.13 -5.45
C SER A 240 -1.71 1.10 -4.47
N PHE A 241 -0.63 1.45 -3.79
CA PHE A 241 -0.02 0.62 -2.75
C PHE A 241 -1.01 0.26 -1.63
N PHE A 242 -1.64 1.27 -1.01
CA PHE A 242 -2.54 1.06 0.13
C PHE A 242 -3.78 0.26 -0.27
N SER A 243 -4.39 0.61 -1.41
CA SER A 243 -5.57 -0.06 -1.95
C SER A 243 -5.31 -1.53 -2.26
N ARG A 244 -4.16 -1.82 -2.90
CA ARG A 244 -3.74 -3.20 -3.20
C ARG A 244 -3.43 -3.98 -1.92
N LEU A 245 -2.63 -3.39 -1.03
CA LEU A 245 -2.29 -3.99 0.27
C LEU A 245 -3.53 -4.36 1.08
N TYR A 246 -4.60 -3.56 1.00
CA TYR A 246 -5.87 -3.82 1.68
C TYR A 246 -6.63 -5.00 1.06
N ASN A 247 -7.10 -4.86 -0.19
CA ASN A 247 -7.99 -5.85 -0.81
C ASN A 247 -7.84 -5.91 -2.34
N ARG A 248 -6.59 -5.90 -2.83
CA ARG A 248 -6.26 -5.96 -4.28
C ARG A 248 -7.01 -4.92 -5.13
N GLY A 249 -7.22 -3.72 -4.58
CA GLY A 249 -7.93 -2.68 -5.32
C GLY A 249 -7.22 -2.29 -6.62
N SER A 250 -8.02 -1.87 -7.60
CA SER A 250 -7.60 -1.49 -8.95
C SER A 250 -6.90 -0.13 -8.96
#